data_AF-A0A0S8DEB8-F1
#
_entry.id   AF-A0A0S8DEB8-F1
#
_cell.length_a   1.000
_cell.length_b   1.000
_cell.length_c   1.000
_cell.angle_alpha   90.00
_cell.angle_beta   90.00
_cell.angle_gamma   90.00
#
_symmetry.space_group_name_H-M   'P 1'
#
loop_
_entity.id
_entity.type
_entity.pdbx_description
1 polymer ?
#
loop_
_entity_poly.entity_id
_entity_poly.type
_entity_poly.pdbx_seq_one_letter_code
_entity_poly.pdbx_strand_id
1 'polypeptide(L)'
;MSFLSDLSRWYVGLGVSCPFLSENICTIYENRPSACRDHFVYGGGIACADTDVVTEPVKMPVPMVEVLGQLAGEFEDSEVEAVILPLTPVWCEQNVERSQRRWSGKAMAERFVEIVKARADNSVRTVLSGQV
;
A
#
# COMPACT_ATOMS: atom_id res chain seq x y z
N MET A 1 5.69 3.94 21.54
CA MET A 1 5.51 4.99 20.50
C MET A 1 6.77 5.83 20.21
N SER A 2 7.98 5.51 20.73
CA SER A 2 9.16 6.36 20.51
C SER A 2 9.85 6.16 19.15
N PHE A 3 9.87 4.92 18.64
CA PHE A 3 10.66 4.53 17.47
C PHE A 3 10.43 5.40 16.22
N LEU A 4 9.17 5.67 15.85
CA LEU A 4 8.88 6.49 14.66
C LEU A 4 9.32 7.96 14.84
N SER A 5 9.19 8.50 16.06
CA SER A 5 9.67 9.84 16.38
C SER A 5 11.20 9.92 16.38
N ASP A 6 11.86 8.90 16.92
CA ASP A 6 13.33 8.80 16.95
C ASP A 6 13.89 8.63 15.53
N LEU A 7 13.26 7.79 14.70
CA LEU A 7 13.62 7.59 13.29
C LEU A 7 13.41 8.87 12.46
N SER A 8 12.29 9.57 12.67
CA SER A 8 12.01 10.84 12.01
C SER A 8 13.06 11.90 12.40
N ARG A 9 13.38 12.02 13.69
CA ARG A 9 14.45 12.93 14.16
C ARG A 9 15.82 12.56 13.60
N TRP A 10 16.18 11.27 13.55
CA TRP A 10 17.41 10.80 12.93
C TRP A 10 17.47 11.17 11.45
N TYR A 11 16.42 10.88 10.68
CA TYR A 11 16.34 11.16 9.25
C TYR A 11 16.43 12.67 8.96
N VAL A 12 15.70 13.50 9.71
CA VAL A 12 15.79 14.97 9.61
C VAL A 12 17.21 15.45 9.96
N GLY A 13 17.82 14.85 10.98
CA GLY A 13 19.19 15.15 11.41
C GLY A 13 20.27 14.80 10.38
N LEU A 14 19.98 13.97 9.37
CA LEU A 14 20.92 13.69 8.27
C LEU A 14 21.16 14.92 7.38
N GLY A 15 20.28 15.94 7.43
CA GLY A 15 20.44 17.16 6.64
C GLY A 15 20.43 16.91 5.12
N VAL A 16 19.84 15.80 4.67
CA VAL A 16 19.77 15.45 3.25
C VAL A 16 18.84 16.44 2.56
N SER A 17 19.41 17.29 1.69
CA SER A 17 18.63 18.17 0.83
C SER A 17 17.75 17.32 -0.09
N CYS A 18 16.43 17.42 0.08
CA CYS A 18 15.50 16.80 -0.85
C CYS A 18 15.59 17.56 -2.19
N PRO A 19 15.96 16.90 -3.30
CA PRO A 19 16.07 17.57 -4.61
C PRO A 19 14.73 18.09 -5.13
N PHE A 20 13.62 17.63 -4.54
CA PHE A 20 12.27 18.06 -4.88
C PHE A 20 11.70 19.11 -3.92
N LEU A 21 12.43 19.53 -2.89
CA LEU A 21 11.96 20.58 -1.99
C LEU A 21 12.45 21.94 -2.48
N SER A 22 11.54 22.78 -2.94
CA SER A 22 11.82 24.16 -3.35
C SER A 22 10.84 25.09 -2.66
N GLU A 23 11.32 26.17 -2.05
CA GLU A 23 10.48 27.17 -1.37
C GLU A 23 9.50 26.56 -0.33
N ASN A 24 9.92 25.50 0.38
CA ASN A 24 9.09 24.73 1.31
C ASN A 24 7.90 23.99 0.67
N ILE A 25 7.91 23.83 -0.67
CA ILE A 25 6.91 23.08 -1.43
C ILE A 25 7.59 21.90 -2.12
N CYS A 26 6.91 20.75 -2.14
CA CYS A 26 7.39 19.58 -2.83
C CYS A 26 7.08 19.70 -4.33
N THR A 27 8.09 20.01 -5.15
CA THR A 27 7.96 20.24 -6.61
C THR A 27 7.50 18.99 -7.38
N ILE A 28 7.60 17.80 -6.78
CA ILE A 28 7.05 16.58 -7.37
C ILE A 28 5.51 16.61 -7.47
N TYR A 29 4.80 17.53 -6.81
CA TYR A 29 3.35 17.67 -7.00
C TYR A 29 2.98 18.12 -8.43
N GLU A 30 3.83 18.88 -9.12
CA GLU A 30 3.61 19.28 -10.51
C GLU A 30 3.74 18.09 -11.47
N ASN A 31 4.70 17.21 -11.19
CA ASN A 31 4.98 16.05 -12.02
C ASN A 31 4.11 14.82 -11.66
N ARG A 32 3.68 14.74 -10.41
CA ARG A 32 2.89 13.65 -9.83
C ARG A 32 1.87 14.26 -8.85
N PRO A 33 0.77 14.83 -9.35
CA PRO A 33 -0.35 15.27 -8.53
C PRO A 33 -0.97 14.09 -7.76
N SER A 34 -1.82 14.38 -6.76
CA SER A 34 -2.41 13.36 -5.88
C SER A 34 -3.09 12.23 -6.65
N ALA A 35 -3.88 12.55 -7.68
CA ALA A 35 -4.52 11.55 -8.53
C ALA A 35 -3.53 10.56 -9.18
N CYS A 36 -2.37 11.03 -9.66
CA CYS A 36 -1.33 10.13 -10.20
C CYS A 36 -0.76 9.18 -9.14
N ARG A 37 -0.74 9.59 -7.87
CA ARG A 37 -0.20 8.80 -6.75
C ARG A 37 -1.22 7.82 -6.21
N ASP A 38 -2.49 8.23 -6.14
CA ASP A 38 -3.58 7.41 -5.64
C ASP A 38 -3.93 6.29 -6.63
N HIS A 39 -3.86 6.59 -7.94
CA HIS A 39 -4.21 5.64 -9.00
C HIS A 39 -2.99 4.95 -9.66
N PHE A 40 -1.77 5.28 -9.22
CA PHE A 40 -0.51 4.71 -9.73
C PHE A 40 -0.49 4.61 -11.27
N VAL A 41 -0.54 5.72 -11.99
CA VAL A 41 -0.67 5.67 -13.46
C VAL A 41 0.67 5.91 -14.21
N TYR A 42 0.73 5.46 -15.46
CA TYR A 42 1.81 5.78 -16.39
C TYR A 42 1.68 7.22 -16.93
N GLY A 43 2.83 7.83 -17.29
CA GLY A 43 2.88 9.19 -17.86
C GLY A 43 3.31 10.28 -16.87
N GLY A 44 3.21 11.53 -17.32
CA GLY A 44 3.50 12.74 -16.54
C GLY A 44 2.25 13.36 -15.91
N GLY A 45 2.40 14.42 -15.12
CA GLY A 45 1.31 15.02 -14.32
C GLY A 45 0.07 15.43 -15.12
N ILE A 46 0.23 15.80 -16.40
CA ILE A 46 -0.87 16.12 -17.32
C ILE A 46 -1.88 14.97 -17.42
N ALA A 47 -1.41 13.72 -17.44
CA ALA A 47 -2.25 12.53 -17.58
C ALA A 47 -3.22 12.31 -16.41
N CYS A 48 -3.01 12.99 -15.27
CA CYS A 48 -3.90 12.91 -14.11
C CYS A 48 -4.53 14.25 -13.75
N ALA A 49 -4.15 15.33 -14.44
CA ALA A 49 -4.68 16.67 -14.22
C ALA A 49 -5.80 17.01 -15.21
N ASP A 50 -5.77 16.40 -16.40
CA ASP A 50 -6.74 16.59 -17.47
C ASP A 50 -7.68 15.38 -17.58
N THR A 51 -8.98 15.62 -17.48
CA THR A 51 -10.01 14.56 -17.57
C THR A 51 -10.17 14.00 -18.97
N ASP A 52 -9.70 14.71 -20.00
CA ASP A 52 -9.80 14.29 -21.39
C ASP A 52 -8.62 13.39 -21.82
N VAL A 53 -7.59 13.28 -20.98
CA VAL A 53 -6.44 12.40 -21.22
C VAL A 53 -6.70 11.03 -20.62
N VAL A 54 -6.83 10.02 -21.49
CA VAL A 54 -6.90 8.62 -21.06
C VAL A 54 -5.55 8.19 -20.53
N THR A 55 -5.50 7.81 -19.25
CA THR A 55 -4.30 7.28 -18.60
C THR A 55 -4.50 5.81 -18.20
N GLU A 56 -3.44 5.02 -18.31
CA GLU A 56 -3.45 3.61 -17.91
C GLU A 56 -2.86 3.46 -16.50
N PRO A 57 -3.59 2.82 -15.57
CA PRO A 57 -3.02 2.46 -14.28
C PRO A 57 -1.88 1.45 -14.48
N VAL A 58 -0.87 1.56 -13.62
CA VAL A 58 0.20 0.57 -13.51
C VAL A 58 -0.43 -0.76 -13.19
N LYS A 59 -0.24 -1.72 -14.10
CA LYS A 59 -0.71 -3.09 -13.92
C LYS A 59 0.06 -3.72 -12.78
N MET A 60 -0.60 -3.84 -11.63
CA MET A 60 -0.07 -4.55 -10.48
C MET A 60 -0.26 -6.05 -10.70
N PRO A 61 0.81 -6.85 -10.81
CA PRO A 61 0.69 -8.28 -11.10
C PRO A 61 0.02 -9.06 -9.96
N VAL A 62 0.06 -8.53 -8.73
CA VAL A 62 -0.59 -9.10 -7.56
C VAL A 62 -1.14 -7.96 -6.68
N PRO A 63 -2.45 -7.95 -6.35
CA PRO A 63 -3.03 -6.95 -5.45
C PRO A 63 -2.65 -7.27 -4.00
N MET A 64 -1.55 -6.71 -3.52
CA MET A 64 -0.99 -7.05 -2.20
C MET A 64 -1.92 -6.73 -1.02
N VAL A 65 -2.80 -5.73 -1.15
CA VAL A 65 -3.80 -5.42 -0.12
C VAL A 65 -4.77 -6.59 0.07
N GLU A 66 -5.23 -7.20 -1.03
CA GLU A 66 -6.12 -8.36 -0.97
C GLU A 66 -5.39 -9.61 -0.46
N VAL A 67 -4.10 -9.79 -0.80
CA VAL A 67 -3.26 -10.86 -0.24
C VAL A 67 -3.18 -10.74 1.28
N LEU A 68 -2.87 -9.56 1.80
CA LEU A 68 -2.73 -9.32 3.23
C LEU A 68 -4.07 -9.42 3.96
N GLY A 69 -5.15 -8.90 3.36
CA GLY A 69 -6.50 -9.04 3.91
C GLY A 69 -6.90 -10.51 4.03
N GLN A 70 -6.74 -11.28 2.96
CA GLN A 70 -7.02 -12.73 2.98
C GLN A 70 -6.17 -13.46 4.03
N LEU A 71 -4.85 -13.21 4.07
CA LEU A 71 -3.97 -13.83 5.04
C LEU A 71 -4.41 -13.53 6.47
N ALA A 72 -4.69 -12.27 6.77
CA ALA A 72 -5.15 -11.86 8.11
C ALA A 72 -6.49 -12.55 8.47
N GLY A 73 -7.45 -12.56 7.55
CA GLY A 73 -8.75 -13.21 7.75
C GLY A 73 -8.63 -14.72 8.01
N GLU A 74 -7.77 -15.42 7.27
CA GLU A 74 -7.53 -16.86 7.47
C GLU A 74 -6.91 -17.17 8.84
N PHE A 75 -5.97 -16.36 9.32
CA PHE A 75 -5.30 -16.58 10.61
C PHE A 75 -6.13 -16.12 11.81
N GLU A 76 -7.00 -15.14 11.62
CA GLU A 76 -7.86 -14.58 12.66
C GLU A 76 -9.26 -15.19 12.70
N ASP A 77 -9.59 -16.04 11.73
CA ASP A 77 -10.93 -16.58 11.51
C ASP A 77 -11.98 -15.46 11.42
N SER A 78 -11.68 -14.47 10.57
CA SER A 78 -12.50 -13.27 10.42
C SER A 78 -12.60 -12.82 8.97
N GLU A 79 -13.62 -12.01 8.68
CA GLU A 79 -13.70 -11.26 7.44
C GLU A 79 -12.62 -10.17 7.37
N VAL A 80 -12.33 -9.71 6.14
CA VAL A 80 -11.40 -8.59 5.93
C VAL A 80 -12.04 -7.29 6.44
N GLU A 81 -11.37 -6.66 7.40
CA GLU A 81 -11.80 -5.40 8.00
C GLU A 81 -10.89 -4.25 7.53
N ALA A 82 -11.48 -3.14 7.13
CA ALA A 82 -10.77 -1.91 6.81
C ALA A 82 -11.06 -0.84 7.88
N VAL A 83 -10.00 -0.20 8.37
CA VAL A 83 -10.09 0.88 9.35
C VAL A 83 -9.60 2.18 8.70
N ILE A 84 -10.36 3.25 8.86
CA ILE A 84 -9.94 4.59 8.42
C ILE A 84 -8.69 4.97 9.20
N LEU A 85 -7.59 5.30 8.50
CA LEU A 85 -6.26 5.49 9.10
C LEU A 85 -6.23 6.45 10.31
N PRO A 86 -6.90 7.63 10.28
CA PRO A 86 -7.05 8.48 11.46
C PRO A 86 -7.65 7.81 12.70
N LEU A 87 -8.51 6.79 12.52
CA LEU A 87 -9.18 6.06 13.59
C LEU A 87 -8.37 4.86 14.09
N THR A 88 -7.27 4.49 13.42
CA THR A 88 -6.45 3.33 13.78
C THR A 88 -6.00 3.34 15.26
N PRO A 89 -5.59 4.45 15.89
CA PRO A 89 -5.20 4.43 17.31
C PRO A 89 -6.34 3.98 18.23
N VAL A 90 -7.54 4.54 18.05
CA VAL A 90 -8.72 4.19 18.85
C VAL A 90 -9.13 2.74 18.60
N TRP A 91 -9.10 2.31 17.34
CA TRP A 91 -9.39 0.92 16.99
C TRP A 91 -8.40 -0.04 17.66
N CYS A 92 -7.09 0.28 17.69
CA CYS A 92 -6.09 -0.55 18.36
C CYS A 92 -6.34 -0.65 19.87
N GLU A 93 -6.73 0.45 20.53
CA GLU A 93 -7.08 0.46 21.95
C GLU A 93 -8.31 -0.40 22.26
N GLN A 94 -9.27 -0.45 21.34
CA GLN A 94 -10.45 -1.30 21.47
C GLN A 94 -10.18 -2.78 21.11
N ASN A 95 -9.08 -3.07 20.43
CA ASN A 95 -8.72 -4.41 19.92
C ASN A 95 -7.40 -4.94 20.50
N VAL A 96 -7.04 -4.56 21.73
CA VAL A 96 -5.76 -4.95 22.35
C VAL A 96 -5.58 -6.47 22.40
N GLU A 97 -6.61 -7.25 22.71
CA GLU A 97 -6.52 -8.72 22.72
C GLU A 97 -6.13 -9.29 21.35
N ARG A 98 -6.63 -8.70 20.26
CA ARG A 98 -6.28 -9.11 18.90
C ARG A 98 -4.78 -8.94 18.63
N SER A 99 -4.18 -7.85 19.14
CA SER A 99 -2.74 -7.58 19.01
C SER A 99 -1.83 -8.56 19.76
N GLN A 100 -2.37 -9.28 20.75
CA GLN A 100 -1.62 -10.24 21.56
C GLN A 100 -1.61 -11.64 20.94
N ARG A 101 -2.46 -11.89 19.93
CA ARG A 101 -2.49 -13.16 19.20
C ARG A 101 -1.17 -13.37 18.47
N ARG A 102 -0.74 -14.63 18.45
CA ARG A 102 0.52 -15.03 17.83
C ARG A 102 0.29 -16.27 16.99
N TRP A 103 0.96 -16.30 15.86
CA TRP A 103 0.99 -17.44 14.97
C TRP A 103 2.42 -17.85 14.69
N SER A 104 2.60 -19.04 14.14
CA SER A 104 3.89 -19.47 13.64
C SER A 104 4.31 -18.55 12.47
N GLY A 105 5.43 -17.85 12.63
CA GLY A 105 5.96 -16.98 11.57
C GLY A 105 6.28 -17.75 10.30
N LYS A 106 6.74 -19.02 10.43
CA LYS A 106 6.96 -19.90 9.29
C LYS A 106 5.64 -20.18 8.56
N ALA A 107 4.59 -20.56 9.28
CA ALA A 107 3.28 -20.85 8.68
C ALA A 107 2.69 -19.61 7.99
N MET A 108 2.81 -18.42 8.60
CA MET A 108 2.36 -17.17 7.97
C MET A 108 3.13 -16.87 6.68
N ALA A 109 4.45 -17.04 6.68
CA ALA A 109 5.28 -16.77 5.49
C ALA A 109 5.00 -17.76 4.36
N GLU A 110 4.88 -19.06 4.67
CA GLU A 110 4.53 -20.09 3.70
C GLU A 110 3.16 -19.80 3.08
N ARG A 111 2.16 -19.50 3.92
CA ARG A 111 0.81 -19.21 3.45
C ARG A 111 0.73 -17.93 2.63
N PHE A 112 1.44 -16.87 3.05
CA PHE A 112 1.55 -15.63 2.28
C PHE A 112 2.07 -15.90 0.86
N VAL A 113 3.15 -16.68 0.73
CA VAL A 113 3.73 -17.02 -0.57
C VAL A 113 2.75 -17.83 -1.43
N GLU A 114 1.98 -18.74 -0.85
CA GLU A 114 0.93 -19.48 -1.55
C GLU A 114 -0.16 -18.56 -2.12
N ILE A 115 -0.67 -17.63 -1.30
CA ILE A 115 -1.70 -16.67 -1.74
C ILE A 115 -1.17 -15.78 -2.86
N VAL A 116 0.07 -15.30 -2.74
CA VAL A 116 0.74 -14.50 -3.79
C VAL A 116 0.83 -15.29 -5.10
N LYS A 117 1.30 -16.55 -5.05
CA LYS A 117 1.42 -17.40 -6.26
C LYS A 117 0.07 -17.65 -6.91
N ALA A 118 -0.93 -18.04 -6.12
CA ALA A 118 -2.28 -18.31 -6.62
C ALA A 118 -2.89 -17.08 -7.33
N ARG A 119 -2.69 -15.89 -6.76
CA ARG A 119 -3.18 -14.64 -7.37
C ARG A 119 -2.38 -14.23 -8.59
N ALA A 120 -1.05 -14.38 -8.58
CA ALA A 120 -0.22 -14.14 -9.75
C ALA A 120 -0.64 -15.03 -10.94
N ASP A 121 -0.89 -16.33 -10.70
CA ASP A 121 -1.34 -17.26 -11.72
C ASP A 121 -2.72 -16.88 -12.29
N ASN A 122 -3.63 -16.41 -11.45
CA ASN A 122 -4.93 -15.91 -11.87
C ASN A 122 -4.81 -14.62 -12.69
N SER A 123 -3.98 -13.67 -12.27
CA SER A 123 -3.70 -12.45 -13.04
C SER A 123 -3.11 -12.75 -14.41
N VAL A 124 -2.19 -13.72 -14.50
CA VAL A 124 -1.65 -14.19 -15.79
C VAL A 124 -2.75 -14.81 -16.65
N ARG A 125 -3.63 -15.64 -16.09
CA ARG A 125 -4.75 -16.24 -16.82
C ARG A 125 -5.74 -15.21 -17.35
N THR A 126 -6.09 -14.20 -16.54
CA THR A 126 -6.98 -13.09 -16.94
C THR A 126 -6.39 -12.26 -18.07
N VAL A 127 -5.08 -12.00 -18.03
CA VAL A 127 -4.37 -11.32 -19.13
C VAL A 127 -4.38 -12.15 -20.42
N LEU A 128 -4.20 -13.48 -20.32
CA LEU A 128 -4.20 -14.39 -21.47
C LEU A 128 -5.59 -14.65 -22.05
N SER A 129 -6.67 -14.53 -21.26
CA SER A 129 -8.05 -14.73 -21.72
C SER A 129 -8.68 -13.48 -22.36
N GLY A 130 -7.96 -12.35 -22.42
CA GLY A 130 -8.44 -11.12 -23.05
C GLY A 130 -9.60 -10.43 -22.31
N GLN A 131 -9.80 -10.76 -21.03
CA GLN A 131 -10.76 -10.10 -20.16
C GLN A 131 -10.04 -9.02 -19.34
N VAL A 132 -9.72 -7.90 -19.98
CA VAL A 132 -9.29 -6.66 -19.31
C VAL A 132 -10.27 -5.57 -19.67
#